data_AF-A0A7K1ATB4-F1
#
_entry.id   AF-A0A7K1ATB4-F1
#
_cell.length_a   1.000
_cell.length_b   1.000
_cell.length_c   1.000
_cell.angle_alpha   90.00
_cell.angle_beta   90.00
_cell.angle_gamma   90.00
#
_symmetry.space_group_name_H-M   'P 1'
#
loop_
_entity.id
_entity.type
_entity.pdbx_description
1 polymer ?
#
loop_
_entity_poly.entity_id
_entity_poly.type
_entity_poly.pdbx_seq_one_letter_code
_entity_poly.pdbx_strand_id
1 'polypeptide(L)'
;GILTLLLLQWNKNLRKLNPGVLHAGLTALLAGIVMVGLHDSLKPDEPLNHTKIGIKFLVLVVILALGYKNVKKPELPKNVWLAMIGLTVLNIVIASAR
;
A
#
# COMPACT_ATOMS: atom_id res chain seq x y z
N GLY A 1 -2.87 -10.07 0.42
CA GLY A 1 -2.67 -8.61 0.53
C GLY A 1 -1.35 -8.20 -0.11
N ILE A 2 -1.03 -6.90 -0.18
CA ILE A 2 0.23 -6.42 -0.80
C ILE A 2 1.46 -7.08 -0.15
N LEU A 3 1.52 -7.09 1.19
CA LEU A 3 2.64 -7.66 1.93
C LEU A 3 2.88 -9.14 1.61
N THR A 4 1.81 -9.94 1.53
CA THR A 4 1.94 -11.37 1.22
C THR A 4 2.51 -11.58 -0.18
N LEU A 5 2.04 -10.82 -1.19
CA LEU A 5 2.54 -10.91 -2.56
C LEU A 5 4.01 -10.51 -2.70
N LEU A 6 4.48 -9.60 -1.84
CA LEU A 6 5.89 -9.22 -1.77
C LEU A 6 6.73 -10.29 -1.05
N LEU A 7 6.26 -10.83 0.08
CA LEU A 7 6.96 -11.86 0.84
C LEU A 7 7.12 -13.18 0.08
N LEU A 8 6.18 -13.51 -0.82
CA LEU A 8 6.32 -14.66 -1.72
C LEU A 8 7.56 -14.59 -2.63
N GLN A 9 8.19 -13.41 -2.77
CA GLN A 9 9.40 -13.22 -3.55
C GLN A 9 10.69 -13.32 -2.72
N TRP A 10 10.61 -13.60 -1.41
CA TRP A 10 11.75 -13.59 -0.49
C TRP A 10 12.90 -14.49 -0.96
N ASN A 11 12.59 -15.73 -1.35
CA ASN A 11 13.58 -16.76 -1.68
C ASN A 11 13.82 -16.95 -3.19
N LYS A 12 13.43 -15.99 -4.03
CA LYS A 12 13.65 -16.08 -5.49
C LYS A 12 14.98 -15.41 -5.87
N ASN A 13 15.80 -16.12 -6.67
CA ASN A 13 17.05 -15.57 -7.23
C ASN A 13 16.78 -14.35 -8.12
N LEU A 14 15.79 -14.44 -9.00
CA LEU A 14 15.27 -13.31 -9.78
C LEU A 14 13.87 -12.98 -9.27
N ARG A 15 13.74 -11.86 -8.57
CA ARG A 15 12.43 -11.39 -8.07
C ARG A 15 11.71 -10.71 -9.22
N LYS A 16 10.44 -11.05 -9.44
CA LYS A 16 9.57 -10.35 -10.39
C LYS A 16 8.34 -9.85 -9.66
N LEU A 17 8.02 -8.57 -9.85
CA LEU A 17 6.87 -7.98 -9.18
C LEU A 17 5.58 -8.63 -9.69
N ASN A 18 4.79 -9.18 -8.76
CA ASN A 18 3.47 -9.70 -9.08
C ASN A 18 2.51 -8.55 -9.43
N PRO A 19 1.86 -8.54 -10.62
CA PRO A 19 0.91 -7.50 -11.00
C PRO A 19 -0.28 -7.37 -10.04
N GLY A 20 -0.59 -8.43 -9.28
CA GLY A 20 -1.58 -8.40 -8.21
C GLY A 20 -1.29 -7.37 -7.11
N VAL A 21 -0.04 -6.92 -6.95
CA VAL A 21 0.31 -5.81 -6.04
C VAL A 21 -0.39 -4.52 -6.45
N LEU A 22 -0.45 -4.23 -7.76
CA LEU A 22 -1.13 -3.04 -8.28
C LEU A 22 -2.64 -3.16 -8.17
N HIS A 23 -3.19 -4.33 -8.49
CA HIS A 23 -4.63 -4.55 -8.36
C HIS A 23 -5.07 -4.39 -6.91
N ALA A 24 -4.40 -5.05 -5.97
CA ALA A 24 -4.69 -4.92 -4.54
C ALA A 24 -4.51 -3.48 -4.04
N GLY A 25 -3.47 -2.78 -4.50
CA GLY A 25 -3.23 -1.39 -4.12
C GLY A 25 -4.28 -0.42 -4.65
N LEU A 26 -4.73 -0.58 -5.91
CA LEU A 26 -5.78 0.26 -6.49
C LEU A 26 -7.13 0.00 -5.83
N THR A 27 -7.48 -1.26 -5.57
CA THR A 27 -8.70 -1.60 -4.83
C THR A 27 -8.66 -1.04 -3.40
N ALA A 28 -7.52 -1.13 -2.71
CA ALA A 28 -7.36 -0.53 -1.39
C ALA A 28 -7.45 1.00 -1.42
N LEU A 29 -6.92 1.64 -2.46
CA LEU A 29 -6.99 3.09 -2.64
C LEU A 29 -8.46 3.53 -2.83
N LEU A 30 -9.18 2.86 -3.72
CA LEU A 30 -10.59 3.13 -3.97
C LEU A 30 -11.43 2.91 -2.71
N ALA A 31 -11.24 1.78 -2.04
CA ALA A 31 -11.92 1.49 -0.78
C ALA A 31 -11.63 2.56 0.28
N GLY A 32 -10.37 2.99 0.40
CA GLY A 32 -9.99 4.07 1.28
C GLY A 32 -10.76 5.36 0.98
N ILE A 33 -10.80 5.78 -0.30
CA ILE A 33 -11.45 7.05 -0.70
C ILE A 33 -12.93 7.00 -0.36
N VAL A 34 -13.58 5.88 -0.68
CA VAL A 34 -14.99 5.65 -0.34
C VAL A 34 -15.21 5.69 1.17
N MET A 35 -14.36 5.02 1.96
CA MET A 35 -14.47 5.03 3.42
C MET A 35 -14.33 6.43 4.01
N VAL A 36 -13.40 7.25 3.51
CA VAL A 36 -13.23 8.64 3.98
C VAL A 36 -14.40 9.52 3.56
N GLY A 37 -14.84 9.41 2.30
CA GLY A 37 -15.94 10.23 1.78
C GLY A 37 -17.29 9.93 2.42
N LEU A 38 -17.49 8.72 2.93
CA LEU A 38 -18.72 8.32 3.64
C LEU A 38 -18.64 8.51 5.16
N HIS A 39 -17.47 8.84 5.72
CA HIS A 39 -17.27 8.81 7.16
C HIS A 39 -18.19 9.78 7.89
N ASP A 40 -18.26 11.04 7.48
CA ASP A 40 -19.06 12.06 8.17
C ASP A 40 -20.56 11.72 8.16
N SER A 41 -21.04 11.05 7.11
CA SER A 41 -22.43 10.59 7.01
C SER A 41 -22.72 9.37 7.88
N LEU A 42 -21.76 8.46 8.04
CA LEU A 42 -21.93 7.21 8.78
C LEU A 42 -21.57 7.34 10.27
N LYS A 43 -20.72 8.31 10.61
CA LYS A 43 -20.17 8.53 11.95
C LYS A 43 -20.03 10.03 12.27
N PRO A 44 -21.14 10.78 12.34
CA PRO A 44 -21.10 12.22 12.52
C PRO A 44 -20.46 12.67 13.85
N ASP A 45 -20.53 11.82 14.89
CA ASP A 45 -19.99 12.13 16.22
C ASP A 45 -18.52 11.72 16.41
N GLU A 46 -17.89 11.05 15.42
CA GLU A 46 -16.50 10.58 15.51
C GLU A 46 -15.60 11.46 14.62
N PRO A 47 -14.80 12.38 15.17
CA PRO A 47 -13.97 13.28 14.37
C PRO A 47 -12.89 12.50 13.60
N LEU A 48 -12.83 12.72 12.30
CA LEU A 48 -11.87 12.05 11.42
C LEU A 48 -10.50 12.75 11.48
N ASN A 49 -9.45 12.00 11.82
CA ASN A 49 -8.08 12.52 11.73
C ASN A 49 -7.57 12.45 10.27
N HIS A 50 -7.82 13.51 9.51
CA HIS A 50 -7.38 13.64 8.12
C HIS A 50 -5.85 13.59 7.95
N THR A 51 -5.06 13.99 8.95
CA THR A 51 -3.60 13.89 8.89
C THR A 51 -3.15 12.42 8.87
N LYS A 52 -3.65 11.59 9.81
CA LYS A 52 -3.32 10.16 9.86
C LYS A 52 -3.74 9.45 8.58
N ILE A 53 -4.90 9.81 8.05
CA ILE A 53 -5.45 9.27 6.81
C ILE A 53 -4.63 9.69 5.60
N GLY A 54 -4.32 10.99 5.48
CA GLY A 54 -3.49 11.53 4.40
C GLY A 54 -2.12 10.87 4.33
N ILE A 55 -1.48 10.63 5.48
CA ILE A 55 -0.20 9.91 5.54
C ILE A 55 -0.35 8.47 5.01
N LYS A 56 -1.37 7.72 5.44
CA LYS A 56 -1.62 6.35 4.93
C LYS A 56 -1.85 6.34 3.42
N PHE A 57 -2.62 7.29 2.91
CA PHE A 57 -2.84 7.43 1.46
C PHE A 57 -1.55 7.73 0.71
N LEU A 58 -0.74 8.65 1.22
CA LEU A 58 0.54 8.99 0.63
C LEU A 58 1.45 7.76 0.53
N VAL A 59 1.56 6.99 1.63
CA VAL A 59 2.36 5.75 1.64
C VAL A 59 1.84 4.75 0.60
N LEU A 60 0.52 4.56 0.50
CA LEU A 60 -0.08 3.67 -0.50
C LEU A 60 0.19 4.14 -1.94
N VAL A 61 0.10 5.44 -2.20
CA VAL A 61 0.40 6.04 -3.51
C VAL A 61 1.87 5.83 -3.88
N VAL A 62 2.80 5.97 -2.92
CA VAL A 62 4.23 5.68 -3.16
C VAL A 62 4.44 4.20 -3.51
N ILE A 63 3.78 3.27 -2.80
CA ILE A 63 3.83 1.83 -3.13
C ILE A 63 3.31 1.56 -4.53
N LEU A 64 2.19 2.18 -4.92
CA LEU A 64 1.61 2.07 -6.27
C LEU A 64 2.55 2.64 -7.34
N ALA A 65 3.18 3.78 -7.09
CA ALA A 65 4.13 4.39 -8.01
C ALA A 65 5.37 3.49 -8.23
N LEU A 66 5.92 2.93 -7.15
CA LEU A 66 7.01 1.96 -7.23
C LEU A 66 6.56 0.69 -7.97
N GLY A 67 5.36 0.20 -7.66
CA GLY A 67 4.79 -0.97 -8.32
C GLY A 67 4.63 -0.74 -9.82
N TYR A 68 4.06 0.39 -10.23
CA TYR A 68 3.80 0.71 -11.62
C TYR A 68 5.09 0.83 -12.43
N LYS A 69 6.12 1.45 -11.85
CA LYS A 69 7.44 1.57 -12.47
C LYS A 69 8.17 0.24 -12.64
N ASN A 70 7.88 -0.77 -11.81
CA ASN A 70 8.64 -2.02 -11.80
C ASN A 70 7.84 -3.26 -12.23
N VAL A 71 6.51 -3.16 -12.43
CA VAL A 71 5.66 -4.30 -12.84
C VAL A 71 6.00 -4.83 -14.23
N LYS A 72 6.42 -3.94 -15.15
CA LYS A 72 6.81 -4.30 -16.52
C LYS A 72 8.26 -4.76 -16.62
N LYS A 73 9.06 -4.60 -15.56
CA LYS A 73 10.47 -4.99 -15.57
C LYS A 73 10.60 -6.51 -15.38
N PRO A 74 11.58 -7.14 -16.03
CA PRO A 74 11.82 -8.57 -15.89
C PRO A 74 12.28 -8.93 -14.47
N GLU A 75 12.99 -8.01 -13.81
CA GLU A 75 13.47 -8.16 -12.45
C GLU A 75 13.09 -6.95 -11.59
N LEU A 76 12.72 -7.23 -10.35
CA LEU A 76 12.47 -6.27 -9.29
C LEU A 76 13.76 -6.10 -8.46
N PRO A 77 14.39 -4.92 -8.48
CA PRO A 77 15.61 -4.68 -7.72
C PRO A 77 15.39 -4.91 -6.22
N LYS A 78 16.37 -5.54 -5.55
CA LYS A 78 16.30 -5.85 -4.10
C LYS A 78 15.95 -4.62 -3.25
N ASN A 79 16.54 -3.47 -3.55
CA ASN A 79 16.30 -2.22 -2.81
C ASN A 79 14.85 -1.73 -2.97
N VAL A 80 14.28 -1.85 -4.18
CA VAL A 80 12.88 -1.49 -4.43
C VAL A 80 11.94 -2.45 -3.71
N TRP A 81 12.22 -3.75 -3.77
CA TRP A 81 11.42 -4.76 -3.07
C TRP A 81 11.44 -4.55 -1.55
N LEU A 82 12.62 -4.29 -0.95
CA LEU A 82 12.75 -3.95 0.47
C LEU A 82 12.00 -2.66 0.81
N ALA A 83 12.12 -1.62 -0.02
CA ALA A 83 11.38 -0.37 0.18
C ALA A 83 9.86 -0.61 0.15
N MET A 84 9.35 -1.41 -0.79
CA MET A 84 7.92 -1.73 -0.87
C MET A 84 7.44 -2.51 0.35
N ILE A 85 8.23 -3.47 0.88
CA ILE A 85 7.91 -4.17 2.13
C ILE A 85 7.91 -3.18 3.29
N GLY A 86 8.97 -2.40 3.45
CA GLY A 86 9.11 -1.42 4.53
C GLY A 86 7.97 -0.40 4.53
N LEU A 87 7.60 0.15 3.38
CA LEU A 87 6.46 1.05 3.24
C LEU A 87 5.12 0.36 3.58
N THR A 88 4.95 -0.90 3.19
CA THR A 88 3.72 -1.65 3.52
C THR A 88 3.61 -1.90 5.03
N VAL A 89 4.72 -2.26 5.69
CA VAL A 89 4.77 -2.44 7.15
C VAL A 89 4.56 -1.10 7.85
N LEU A 90 5.22 -0.03 7.40
CA LEU A 90 5.04 1.33 7.93
C LEU A 90 3.58 1.76 7.88
N ASN A 91 2.88 1.49 6.77
CA ASN A 91 1.45 1.78 6.66
C ASN A 91 0.61 1.05 7.72
N ILE A 92 0.93 -0.21 8.01
CA ILE A 92 0.27 -1.00 9.06
C ILE A 92 0.59 -0.41 10.44
N VAL A 93 1.84 -0.06 10.71
CA VAL A 93 2.25 0.55 11.99
C VAL A 93 1.54 1.87 12.22
N ILE A 94 1.43 2.74 11.21
CA ILE A 94 0.68 4.00 11.30
C ILE A 94 -0.81 3.74 11.57
N ALA A 95 -1.34 2.59 11.13
CA ALA A 95 -2.70 2.19 11.47
C ALA A 95 -2.86 1.73 12.91
N SER A 96 -1.86 1.01 13.45
CA SER A 96 -1.88 0.49 14.81
C SER A 96 -1.43 1.50 15.86
N ALA A 97 -0.65 2.52 15.48
CA ALA A 97 -0.30 3.63 16.33
C ALA A 97 -1.58 4.38 16.72
N ARG A 98 -1.94 4.33 18.00
CA ARG A 98 -3.15 4.93 18.56
C ARG A 98 -3.04 6.45 18.53
#